data_AF-A0A7J8SXD8-F1
#
_entry.id   AF-A0A7J8SXD8-F1
#
_cell.length_a   1.000
_cell.length_b   1.000
_cell.length_c   1.000
_cell.angle_alpha   90.00
_cell.angle_beta   90.00
_cell.angle_gamma   90.00
#
_symmetry.space_group_name_H-M   'P 1'
#
loop_
_entity.id
_entity.type
_entity.pdbx_description
1 polymer ?
#
loop_
_entity_poly.entity_id
_entity_poly.type
_entity_poly.pdbx_seq_one_letter_code
_entity_poly.pdbx_strand_id
1 'polypeptide(L)'
;MPLCLLAADEASLEQEAERKIGWLLKLFFAGTATFVAYQFFPYMGDNLMHQSVSLLHVKDPLFKRMGASRLARFAIDDQRRMKIVEIGGAQELLNMLGSARDERTQKEALKALSALSKSDEAVKALHNGGAISVIKSTPDTFEDAEIGAYKSNLLKRFQDLRYDISS
;
A
#
# COMPACT_ATOMS: atom_id res chain seq x y z
N MET A 1 -50.67 37.36 32.81
CA MET A 1 -49.21 37.16 32.96
C MET A 1 -48.74 35.71 33.24
N PRO A 2 -49.54 34.72 33.69
CA PRO A 2 -49.00 33.36 33.91
C PRO A 2 -48.94 32.49 32.66
N LEU A 3 -49.78 32.73 31.64
CA LEU A 3 -49.83 31.92 30.41
C LEU A 3 -48.56 32.06 29.52
N CYS A 4 -47.93 33.23 29.51
CA CYS A 4 -46.74 33.50 28.69
C CYS A 4 -45.47 32.82 29.23
N LEU A 5 -45.41 32.61 30.56
CA LEU A 5 -44.27 31.94 31.21
C LEU A 5 -44.29 30.42 30.95
N LEU A 6 -45.48 29.80 30.97
CA LEU A 6 -45.65 28.38 30.65
C LEU A 6 -45.28 28.06 29.20
N ALA A 7 -45.72 28.87 28.24
CA ALA A 7 -45.40 28.66 26.83
C ALA A 7 -43.89 28.84 26.52
N ALA A 8 -43.22 29.78 27.22
CA ALA A 8 -41.77 29.96 27.09
C ALA A 8 -40.98 28.79 27.71
N ASP A 9 -41.49 28.23 28.82
CA ASP A 9 -40.91 27.06 29.48
C ASP A 9 -41.05 25.80 28.60
N GLU A 10 -42.25 25.55 28.05
CA GLU A 10 -42.50 24.45 27.11
C GLU A 10 -41.62 24.52 25.86
N ALA A 11 -41.52 25.69 25.23
CA ALA A 11 -40.67 25.88 24.05
C ALA A 11 -39.17 25.68 24.36
N SER A 12 -38.73 26.04 25.57
CA SER A 12 -37.34 25.82 26.00
C SER A 12 -37.04 24.34 26.27
N LEU A 13 -38.01 23.60 26.82
CA LEU A 13 -37.92 22.16 27.05
C LEU A 13 -37.87 21.38 25.73
N GLU A 14 -38.68 21.77 24.74
CA GLU A 14 -38.67 21.19 23.40
C GLU A 14 -37.32 21.41 22.69
N GLN A 15 -36.79 22.64 22.72
CA GLN A 15 -35.47 22.94 22.14
C GLN A 15 -34.34 22.14 22.80
N GLU A 16 -34.39 21.97 24.13
CA GLU A 16 -33.40 21.17 24.83
C GLU A 16 -33.50 19.68 24.48
N ALA A 17 -34.72 19.16 24.33
CA ALA A 17 -34.98 17.80 23.89
C ALA A 17 -34.44 17.56 22.46
N GLU A 18 -34.74 18.43 21.51
CA GLU A 18 -34.21 18.36 20.14
C GLU A 18 -32.67 18.42 20.12
N ARG A 19 -32.06 19.29 20.92
CA ARG A 19 -30.60 19.37 21.05
C ARG A 19 -30.00 18.07 21.58
N LYS A 20 -30.61 17.48 22.61
CA LYS A 20 -30.17 16.19 23.19
C LYS A 20 -30.33 15.05 22.20
N ILE A 21 -31.46 14.98 21.50
CA ILE A 21 -31.72 13.98 20.46
C ILE A 21 -30.73 14.13 19.31
N GLY A 22 -30.45 15.36 18.86
CA GLY A 22 -29.46 15.63 17.83
C GLY A 22 -28.05 15.21 18.24
N TRP A 23 -27.66 15.43 19.50
CA TRP A 23 -26.38 14.95 20.04
C TRP A 23 -26.34 13.42 20.16
N LEU A 24 -27.41 12.79 20.61
CA LEU A 24 -27.53 11.34 20.69
C LEU A 24 -27.38 10.71 19.29
N LEU A 25 -28.07 11.25 18.29
CA LEU A 25 -27.99 10.79 16.91
C LEU A 25 -26.57 10.92 16.34
N LYS A 26 -25.88 12.04 16.61
CA LYS A 26 -24.48 12.22 16.22
C LYS A 26 -23.55 11.17 16.83
N LEU A 27 -23.75 10.81 18.10
CA LEU A 27 -22.97 9.76 18.76
C LEU A 27 -23.23 8.39 18.16
N PHE A 28 -24.49 8.07 17.83
CA PHE A 28 -24.82 6.84 17.11
C PHE A 28 -24.17 6.78 15.72
N PHE A 29 -24.22 7.87 14.95
CA PHE A 29 -23.55 7.94 13.64
C PHE A 29 -22.03 7.85 13.77
N ALA A 30 -21.42 8.56 14.71
CA ALA A 30 -19.98 8.50 14.95
C ALA A 30 -19.57 7.07 15.35
N GLY A 31 -20.29 6.45 16.28
CA GLY A 31 -20.02 5.07 16.72
C GLY A 31 -20.14 4.06 15.59
N THR A 32 -21.23 4.12 14.82
CA THR A 32 -21.42 3.20 13.68
C THR A 32 -20.41 3.45 12.56
N ALA A 33 -20.11 4.70 12.22
CA ALA A 33 -19.09 5.03 11.23
C ALA A 33 -17.69 4.56 11.66
N THR A 34 -17.31 4.74 12.92
CA THR A 34 -16.03 4.24 13.47
C THR A 34 -15.99 2.71 13.44
N PHE A 35 -17.07 2.03 13.82
CA PHE A 35 -17.14 0.57 13.78
C PHE A 35 -17.02 0.03 12.35
N VAL A 36 -17.78 0.61 11.41
CA VAL A 36 -17.72 0.26 9.98
C VAL A 36 -16.32 0.54 9.42
N ALA A 37 -15.72 1.68 9.75
CA ALA A 37 -14.36 1.99 9.32
C ALA A 37 -13.37 0.94 9.86
N TYR A 38 -13.42 0.61 11.14
CA TYR A 38 -12.53 -0.41 11.72
C TYR A 38 -12.72 -1.79 11.05
N GLN A 39 -13.96 -2.17 10.75
CA GLN A 39 -14.27 -3.45 10.12
C GLN A 39 -13.87 -3.50 8.65
N PHE A 40 -14.17 -2.48 7.84
CA PHE A 40 -14.06 -2.56 6.36
C PHE A 40 -12.78 -1.95 5.79
N PHE A 41 -12.20 -0.97 6.49
CA PHE A 41 -11.00 -0.27 6.00
C PHE A 41 -9.80 -1.20 5.76
N PRO A 42 -9.55 -2.26 6.57
CA PRO A 42 -8.49 -3.22 6.29
C PRO A 42 -8.70 -3.98 4.98
N TYR A 43 -9.95 -4.33 4.63
CA TYR A 43 -10.26 -5.17 3.47
C TYR A 43 -10.35 -4.39 2.14
N MET A 44 -10.57 -3.07 2.18
CA MET A 44 -10.57 -2.25 0.96
C MET A 44 -9.18 -2.15 0.32
N GLY A 45 -8.11 -2.21 1.12
CA GLY A 45 -6.73 -2.16 0.62
C GLY A 45 -6.32 -3.44 -0.09
N ASP A 46 -6.67 -4.60 0.46
CA ASP A 46 -6.23 -5.91 -0.02
C ASP A 46 -6.68 -6.21 -1.44
N ASN A 47 -7.95 -5.93 -1.77
CA ASN A 47 -8.47 -6.12 -3.12
C ASN A 47 -7.71 -5.25 -4.15
N LEU A 48 -7.35 -4.01 -3.75
CA LEU A 48 -6.56 -3.14 -4.61
C LEU A 48 -5.11 -3.63 -4.78
N MET A 49 -4.53 -4.30 -3.78
CA MET A 49 -3.23 -4.96 -3.93
C MET A 49 -3.31 -6.13 -4.92
N HIS A 50 -4.33 -6.98 -4.81
CA HIS A 50 -4.57 -8.08 -5.75
C HIS A 50 -4.76 -7.59 -7.19
N GLN A 51 -5.54 -6.53 -7.38
CA GLN A 51 -5.70 -5.90 -8.68
C GLN A 51 -4.38 -5.33 -9.20
N SER A 52 -3.57 -4.74 -8.32
CA SER A 52 -2.25 -4.20 -8.69
C SER A 52 -1.28 -5.30 -9.13
N VAL A 53 -1.30 -6.47 -8.49
CA VAL A 53 -0.55 -7.65 -8.95
C VAL A 53 -1.08 -8.14 -10.30
N SER A 54 -2.39 -8.22 -10.48
CA SER A 54 -3.00 -8.64 -11.75
C SER A 54 -2.62 -7.75 -12.93
N LEU A 55 -2.38 -6.45 -12.69
CA LEU A 55 -1.90 -5.52 -13.71
C LEU A 55 -0.48 -5.83 -14.20
N LEU A 56 0.35 -6.54 -13.41
CA LEU A 56 1.71 -6.95 -13.81
C LEU A 56 1.69 -8.01 -14.93
N HIS A 57 0.61 -8.79 -15.03
CA HIS A 57 0.43 -9.81 -16.07
C HIS A 57 -0.10 -9.26 -17.39
N VAL A 58 -0.60 -8.03 -17.40
CA VAL A 58 -1.15 -7.41 -18.63
C VAL A 58 -0.02 -7.20 -19.64
N LYS A 59 -0.30 -7.43 -20.93
CA LYS A 59 0.71 -7.31 -22.00
C LYS A 59 1.29 -5.91 -22.14
N ASP A 60 0.44 -4.90 -21.99
CA ASP A 60 0.81 -3.50 -22.18
C ASP A 60 1.65 -2.98 -21.00
N PRO A 61 2.89 -2.49 -21.26
CA PRO A 61 3.79 -1.95 -20.24
C PRO A 61 3.20 -0.80 -19.42
N LEU A 62 2.23 -0.04 -19.93
CA LEU A 62 1.55 1.01 -19.17
C LEU A 62 0.83 0.46 -17.93
N PHE A 63 0.09 -0.64 -18.11
CA PHE A 63 -0.64 -1.27 -17.00
C PHE A 63 0.31 -1.94 -16.00
N LYS A 64 1.37 -2.59 -16.48
CA LYS A 64 2.41 -3.15 -15.60
C LYS A 64 3.02 -2.07 -14.69
N ARG A 65 3.40 -0.93 -15.27
CA ARG A 65 3.92 0.23 -14.52
C ARG A 65 2.91 0.74 -13.50
N MET A 66 1.63 0.85 -13.88
CA MET A 66 0.58 1.26 -12.95
C MET A 66 0.45 0.30 -11.76
N GLY A 67 0.46 -1.02 -12.02
CA GLY A 67 0.43 -2.05 -10.99
C GLY A 67 1.62 -1.94 -10.03
N ALA A 68 2.84 -1.90 -10.57
CA ALA A 68 4.06 -1.77 -9.77
C ALA A 68 4.07 -0.47 -8.94
N SER A 69 3.67 0.66 -9.53
CA SER A 69 3.60 1.94 -8.84
C SER A 69 2.62 1.92 -7.66
N ARG A 70 1.47 1.24 -7.82
CA ARG A 70 0.49 1.05 -6.74
C ARG A 70 1.04 0.16 -5.63
N LEU A 71 1.68 -0.95 -5.97
CA LEU A 71 2.31 -1.84 -4.98
C LEU A 71 3.38 -1.10 -4.16
N ALA A 72 4.20 -0.26 -4.80
CA ALA A 72 5.17 0.58 -4.11
C ALA A 72 4.50 1.51 -3.08
N ARG A 73 3.32 2.06 -3.40
CA ARG A 73 2.54 2.92 -2.50
C ARG A 73 1.84 2.16 -1.38
N PHE A 74 1.52 0.89 -1.58
CA PHE A 74 0.92 0.04 -0.54
C PHE A 74 1.97 -0.47 0.46
N ALA A 75 3.23 -0.59 0.06
CA ALA A 75 4.33 -1.07 0.88
C ALA A 75 4.85 -0.03 1.91
N ILE A 76 3.96 0.45 2.78
CA ILE A 76 4.26 1.49 3.78
C ILE A 76 4.72 0.94 5.14
N ASP A 77 4.26 -0.25 5.51
CA ASP A 77 4.61 -0.94 6.75
C ASP A 77 4.84 -2.44 6.48
N ASP A 78 5.39 -3.15 7.45
CA ASP A 78 5.82 -4.54 7.29
C ASP A 78 4.66 -5.50 7.07
N GLN A 79 3.51 -5.25 7.70
CA GLN A 79 2.31 -6.05 7.47
C GLN A 79 1.86 -5.95 6.01
N ARG A 80 1.81 -4.74 5.45
CA ARG A 80 1.43 -4.53 4.04
C ARG A 80 2.50 -5.05 3.07
N ARG A 81 3.78 -4.93 3.39
CA ARG A 81 4.87 -5.54 2.59
C ARG A 81 4.69 -7.05 2.50
N MET A 82 4.45 -7.70 3.63
CA MET A 82 4.25 -9.14 3.69
C MET A 82 2.96 -9.57 2.99
N LYS A 83 1.89 -8.77 3.08
CA LYS A 83 0.68 -9.03 2.30
C LYS A 83 0.97 -9.07 0.80
N ILE A 84 1.76 -8.12 0.28
CA ILE A 84 2.16 -8.10 -1.14
C ILE A 84 2.98 -9.35 -1.49
N VAL A 85 3.86 -9.81 -0.60
CA VAL A 85 4.63 -11.05 -0.78
C VAL A 85 3.70 -12.27 -0.82
N GLU A 86 2.78 -12.39 0.14
CA GLU A 86 1.84 -13.51 0.26
C GLU A 86 0.94 -13.68 -0.97
N ILE A 87 0.51 -12.57 -1.57
CA ILE A 87 -0.32 -12.60 -2.79
C ILE A 87 0.50 -12.77 -4.07
N GLY A 88 1.81 -13.07 -3.96
CA GLY A 88 2.71 -13.33 -5.09
C GLY A 88 3.31 -12.08 -5.74
N GLY A 89 3.00 -10.88 -5.26
CA GLY A 89 3.44 -9.62 -5.86
C GLY A 89 4.96 -9.46 -5.94
N ALA A 90 5.70 -9.99 -4.96
CA ALA A 90 7.16 -9.96 -4.97
C ALA A 90 7.76 -10.71 -6.18
N GLN A 91 7.28 -11.94 -6.45
CA GLN A 91 7.75 -12.72 -7.59
C GLN A 91 7.33 -12.08 -8.92
N GLU A 92 6.12 -11.54 -9.00
CA GLU A 92 5.66 -10.89 -10.23
C GLU A 92 6.40 -9.60 -10.56
N LEU A 93 6.83 -8.84 -9.54
CA LEU A 93 7.71 -7.69 -9.72
C LEU A 93 9.09 -8.12 -10.25
N LEU A 94 9.63 -9.25 -9.80
CA LEU A 94 10.88 -9.81 -10.34
C LEU A 94 10.72 -10.27 -11.80
N ASN A 95 9.61 -10.95 -12.11
CA ASN A 95 9.29 -11.35 -13.49
C ASN A 95 9.13 -10.13 -14.41
N MET A 96 8.47 -9.08 -13.93
CA MET A 96 8.33 -7.81 -14.63
C MET A 96 9.69 -7.17 -14.88
N LEU A 97 10.57 -7.11 -13.87
CA LEU A 97 11.91 -6.54 -14.02
C LEU A 97 12.74 -7.32 -15.05
N GLY A 98 12.77 -8.65 -14.94
CA GLY A 98 13.55 -9.52 -15.83
C GLY A 98 13.05 -9.53 -17.28
N SER A 99 11.77 -9.22 -17.52
CA SER A 99 11.19 -9.16 -18.87
C SER A 99 11.09 -7.74 -19.45
N ALA A 100 11.42 -6.72 -18.68
CA ALA A 100 11.28 -5.32 -19.09
C ALA A 100 12.30 -4.94 -20.19
N ARG A 101 11.80 -4.31 -21.25
CA ARG A 101 12.60 -3.85 -22.41
C ARG A 101 12.86 -2.35 -22.41
N ASP A 102 12.18 -1.61 -21.54
CA ASP A 102 12.28 -0.17 -21.43
C ASP A 102 12.59 0.26 -19.99
N GLU A 103 13.33 1.36 -19.88
CA GLU A 103 13.80 1.91 -18.60
C GLU A 103 12.65 2.35 -17.69
N ARG A 104 11.53 2.83 -18.23
CA ARG A 104 10.38 3.26 -17.42
C ARG A 104 9.72 2.08 -16.70
N THR A 105 9.64 0.93 -17.36
CA THR A 105 9.13 -0.31 -16.77
C THR A 105 10.10 -0.84 -15.71
N GLN A 106 11.41 -0.83 -16.00
CA GLN A 106 12.44 -1.21 -15.02
C GLN A 106 12.40 -0.32 -13.78
N LYS A 107 12.24 1.00 -13.97
CA LYS A 107 12.11 1.98 -12.88
C LYS A 107 10.99 1.63 -11.91
N GLU A 108 9.78 1.43 -12.40
CA GLU A 108 8.63 1.17 -11.53
C GLU A 108 8.76 -0.19 -10.83
N ALA A 109 9.32 -1.21 -11.50
CA ALA A 109 9.59 -2.50 -10.87
C ALA A 109 10.65 -2.37 -9.76
N LEU A 110 11.79 -1.74 -10.03
CA LEU A 110 12.86 -1.52 -9.05
C LEU A 110 12.41 -0.66 -7.87
N LYS A 111 11.59 0.36 -8.13
CA LYS A 111 10.98 1.20 -7.11
C LYS A 111 10.08 0.38 -6.18
N ALA A 112 9.23 -0.48 -6.73
CA ALA A 112 8.36 -1.35 -5.95
C ALA A 112 9.16 -2.38 -5.13
N LEU A 113 10.18 -3.01 -5.73
CA LEU A 113 11.08 -3.94 -5.05
C LEU A 113 11.85 -3.25 -3.91
N SER A 114 12.38 -2.06 -4.14
CA SER A 114 13.02 -1.22 -3.11
C SER A 114 12.04 -0.82 -2.01
N ALA A 115 10.79 -0.57 -2.39
CA ALA A 115 9.72 -0.35 -1.44
C ALA A 115 9.27 -1.62 -0.72
N LEU A 116 9.63 -2.84 -1.12
CA LEU A 116 9.42 -4.05 -0.32
C LEU A 116 10.61 -4.32 0.61
N SER A 117 11.83 -4.05 0.15
CA SER A 117 13.09 -4.42 0.84
C SER A 117 13.36 -3.74 2.19
N LYS A 118 12.49 -2.83 2.64
CA LYS A 118 12.60 -2.27 4.00
C LYS A 118 12.13 -3.22 5.12
N SER A 119 11.51 -4.36 4.80
CA SER A 119 11.26 -5.48 5.75
C SER A 119 12.25 -6.61 5.51
N ASP A 120 12.84 -7.17 6.56
CA ASP A 120 13.79 -8.28 6.47
C ASP A 120 13.13 -9.55 5.92
N GLU A 121 11.89 -9.83 6.32
CA GLU A 121 11.08 -10.96 5.86
C GLU A 121 10.77 -10.84 4.36
N ALA A 122 10.42 -9.63 3.90
CA ALA A 122 10.20 -9.38 2.49
C ALA A 122 11.50 -9.52 1.68
N VAL A 123 12.65 -9.10 2.22
CA VAL A 123 13.95 -9.33 1.58
C VAL A 123 14.26 -10.82 1.47
N LYS A 124 13.98 -11.61 2.51
CA LYS A 124 14.13 -13.07 2.45
C LYS A 124 13.29 -13.69 1.34
N ALA A 125 12.04 -13.25 1.19
CA ALA A 125 11.17 -13.72 0.11
C ALA A 125 11.71 -13.34 -1.28
N LEU A 126 12.20 -12.11 -1.45
CA LEU A 126 12.85 -11.65 -2.68
C LEU A 126 14.10 -12.47 -3.00
N HIS A 127 14.95 -12.73 -2.00
CA HIS A 127 16.14 -13.56 -2.14
C HIS A 127 15.78 -14.96 -2.64
N ASN A 128 14.80 -15.61 -2.01
CA ASN A 128 14.33 -16.93 -2.40
C ASN A 128 13.73 -16.94 -3.82
N GLY A 129 13.17 -15.82 -4.28
CA GLY A 129 12.68 -15.62 -5.64
C GLY A 129 13.77 -15.31 -6.68
N GLY A 130 15.06 -15.35 -6.30
CA GLY A 130 16.18 -15.10 -7.20
C GLY A 130 16.46 -13.63 -7.48
N ALA A 131 16.01 -12.71 -6.62
CA ALA A 131 16.12 -11.27 -6.85
C ALA A 131 17.54 -10.79 -7.16
N ILE A 132 18.57 -11.34 -6.50
CA ILE A 132 19.97 -10.92 -6.73
C ILE A 132 20.37 -11.12 -8.19
N SER A 133 20.05 -12.26 -8.79
CA SER A 133 20.37 -12.56 -10.19
C SER A 133 19.64 -11.61 -11.13
N VAL A 134 18.32 -11.45 -10.94
CA VAL A 134 17.48 -10.58 -11.77
C VAL A 134 17.96 -9.13 -11.71
N ILE A 135 18.20 -8.60 -10.51
CA ILE A 135 18.63 -7.22 -10.32
C ILE A 135 20.01 -6.99 -10.94
N LYS A 136 20.97 -7.91 -10.75
CA LYS A 136 22.30 -7.82 -11.39
C LYS A 136 22.22 -7.84 -12.92
N SER A 137 21.30 -8.62 -13.48
CA SER A 137 21.11 -8.73 -14.94
C SER A 137 20.46 -7.51 -15.58
N THR A 138 19.83 -6.64 -14.77
CA THR A 138 19.25 -5.39 -15.27
C THR A 138 20.39 -4.44 -15.68
N PRO A 139 20.31 -3.70 -16.81
CA PRO A 139 21.38 -2.79 -17.24
C PRO A 139 21.82 -1.80 -16.15
N ASP A 140 23.04 -1.26 -16.24
CA ASP A 140 23.54 -0.21 -15.33
C ASP A 140 23.49 1.19 -15.96
N THR A 141 23.28 1.26 -17.27
CA THR A 141 23.16 2.51 -18.02
C THR A 141 21.73 3.01 -17.97
N PHE A 142 21.41 3.74 -16.91
CA PHE A 142 20.14 4.45 -16.74
C PHE A 142 20.35 5.93 -17.00
N GLU A 143 19.47 6.54 -17.80
CA GLU A 143 19.39 8.00 -17.89
C GLU A 143 18.87 8.58 -16.56
N ASP A 144 18.04 7.83 -15.86
CA ASP A 144 17.45 8.23 -14.59
C ASP A 144 18.27 7.75 -13.38
N ALA A 145 18.89 8.71 -12.69
CA ALA A 145 19.70 8.46 -11.50
C ALA A 145 18.95 7.74 -10.37
N GLU A 146 17.63 7.88 -10.27
CA GLU A 146 16.83 7.18 -9.26
C GLU A 146 16.89 5.67 -9.44
N ILE A 147 16.97 5.18 -10.69
CA ILE A 147 16.99 3.75 -10.99
C ILE A 147 18.28 3.12 -10.50
N GLY A 148 19.41 3.77 -10.77
CA GLY A 148 20.73 3.36 -10.26
C GLY A 148 20.74 3.32 -8.73
N ALA A 149 20.09 4.28 -8.07
CA ALA A 149 19.94 4.31 -6.62
C ALA A 149 19.09 3.15 -6.10
N TYR A 150 17.93 2.84 -6.70
CA TYR A 150 17.12 1.69 -6.30
C TYR A 150 17.87 0.37 -6.43
N LYS A 151 18.55 0.17 -7.58
CA LYS A 151 19.36 -1.04 -7.84
C LYS A 151 20.47 -1.20 -6.79
N SER A 152 21.24 -0.14 -6.56
CA SER A 152 22.36 -0.16 -5.61
C SER A 152 21.89 -0.40 -4.18
N ASN A 153 20.81 0.27 -3.76
CA ASN A 153 20.24 0.11 -2.42
C ASN A 153 19.69 -1.30 -2.21
N LEU A 154 19.06 -1.90 -3.22
CA LEU A 154 18.59 -3.29 -3.15
C LEU A 154 19.75 -4.26 -2.97
N LEU A 155 20.79 -4.16 -3.81
CA LEU A 155 21.96 -5.04 -3.71
C LEU A 155 22.66 -4.88 -2.36
N LYS A 156 22.85 -3.65 -1.89
CA LYS A 156 23.39 -3.37 -0.56
C LYS A 156 22.54 -3.99 0.53
N ARG A 157 21.21 -3.90 0.43
CA ARG A 157 20.29 -4.50 1.41
C ARG A 157 20.43 -6.02 1.52
N PHE A 158 20.66 -6.71 0.39
CA PHE A 158 20.96 -8.15 0.42
C PHE A 158 22.31 -8.45 1.09
N GLN A 159 23.33 -7.62 0.85
CA GLN A 159 24.65 -7.74 1.48
C GLN A 159 24.60 -7.50 2.99
N ASP A 160 23.87 -6.48 3.43
CA ASP A 160 23.70 -6.15 4.85
C ASP A 160 23.09 -7.34 5.63
N LEU A 161 22.22 -8.13 4.97
CA LEU A 161 21.64 -9.36 5.51
C LEU A 161 22.43 -10.64 5.18
N ARG A 162 23.62 -10.51 4.58
CA ARG A 162 24.55 -11.60 4.22
C ARG A 162 24.00 -12.64 3.24
N TYR A 163 23.04 -12.25 2.41
CA TYR A 163 22.48 -13.13 1.39
C TYR A 163 23.41 -13.33 0.18
N ASP A 164 24.38 -12.44 -0.01
CA ASP A 164 25.39 -12.51 -1.08
C ASP A 164 26.46 -13.58 -0.87
N ILE A 165 26.59 -14.13 0.34
CA ILE A 165 27.58 -15.15 0.71
C ILE A 165 27.03 -16.57 0.50
N SER A 166 25.70 -16.74 0.40
CA SER A 166 25.03 -18.06 0.37
C SER A 166 24.60 -18.53 -1.02
N SER A 167 25.11 -17.91 -2.10
CA SER A 167 24.78 -18.24 -3.49
C SER A 167 25.95 -18.76 -4.28
#